data_AF-A0A1G9UDQ8-F1
#
_entry.id   AF-A0A1G9UDQ8-F1
#
_cell.length_a   1.000
_cell.length_b   1.000
_cell.length_c   1.000
_cell.angle_alpha   90.00
_cell.angle_beta   90.00
_cell.angle_gamma   90.00
#
_symmetry.space_group_name_H-M   'P 1'
#
loop_
_entity.id
_entity.type
_entity.pdbx_description
1 polymer ?
#
loop_
_entity_poly.entity_id
_entity_poly.type
_entity_poly.pdbx_seq_one_letter_code
_entity_poly.pdbx_strand_id
1 'polypeptide(L)' 'MYSSIDKVKEELKELCNEYIHILEQLKDDEIITEETYDICSSSKVSFLEE' A
#
# COMPACT_ATOMS: atom_id res chain seq x y z
N MET A 1 -16.94 1.25 21.86
CA MET A 1 -16.61 2.46 21.09
C MET A 1 -15.39 2.29 20.18
N TYR A 2 -14.76 1.10 20.13
CA TYR A 2 -13.59 0.81 19.28
C TYR A 2 -13.92 0.46 17.82
N SER A 3 -15.17 0.08 17.50
CA SER A 3 -15.52 -0.44 16.17
C SER A 3 -15.38 0.57 15.03
N SER A 4 -15.22 1.87 15.32
CA SER A 4 -14.99 2.86 14.28
C SER A 4 -13.51 2.95 13.91
N ILE A 5 -12.60 2.80 14.89
CA ILE A 5 -11.15 2.86 14.63
C ILE A 5 -10.70 1.60 13.92
N ASP A 6 -11.21 0.44 14.33
CA ASP A 6 -10.85 -0.83 13.69
C ASP A 6 -11.34 -0.88 12.24
N LYS A 7 -12.54 -0.36 11.94
CA LYS A 7 -13.04 -0.20 10.57
C LYS A 7 -12.20 0.76 9.73
N VAL A 8 -11.83 1.91 10.30
CA VAL A 8 -10.94 2.86 9.62
C VAL A 8 -9.58 2.22 9.32
N LYS A 9 -9.06 1.38 10.23
CA LYS A 9 -7.84 0.62 9.98
C LYS A 9 -8.03 -0.39 8.86
N GLU A 10 -9.14 -1.13 8.81
CA GLU A 10 -9.43 -2.06 7.70
C GLU A 10 -9.51 -1.34 6.35
N GLU A 11 -10.26 -0.23 6.27
CA GLU A 11 -10.37 0.58 5.05
C GLU A 11 -9.00 1.13 4.61
N LEU A 12 -8.15 1.54 5.56
CA LEU A 12 -6.77 1.98 5.26
C LEU A 12 -5.89 0.82 4.77
N LYS A 13 -6.06 -0.39 5.30
CA LYS A 13 -5.34 -1.57 4.83
C LYS A 13 -5.76 -1.93 3.40
N GLU A 14 -7.06 -1.88 3.09
CA GLU A 14 -7.54 -2.06 1.72
C GLU A 14 -6.94 -1.04 0.76
N LEU A 15 -6.95 0.25 1.12
CA LEU A 15 -6.36 1.31 0.30
C LEU A 15 -4.86 1.12 0.08
N CYS A 16 -4.12 0.66 1.10
CA CYS A 16 -2.69 0.38 0.98
C CYS A 16 -2.43 -0.79 0.03
N ASN A 17 -3.25 -1.84 0.08
CA ASN A 17 -3.15 -2.98 -0.83
C ASN A 17 -3.40 -2.57 -2.29
N GLU A 18 -4.47 -1.80 -2.54
CA GLU A 18 -4.77 -1.28 -3.88
C GLU A 18 -3.64 -0.39 -4.41
N TYR A 19 -3.09 0.47 -3.56
CA TYR A 19 -1.98 1.34 -3.91
C TYR A 19 -0.73 0.55 -4.29
N ILE A 20 -0.36 -0.47 -3.51
CA ILE A 20 0.79 -1.34 -3.82
C ILE A 20 0.56 -2.07 -5.14
N HIS A 21 -0.65 -2.60 -5.37
CA HIS A 21 -0.97 -3.29 -6.61
C HIS A 21 -0.81 -2.39 -7.85
N ILE A 22 -1.24 -1.12 -7.75
CA ILE A 22 -1.02 -0.14 -8.83
C ILE A 22 0.47 0.09 -9.04
N LEU A 23 1.27 0.23 -7.98
CA LEU A 23 2.71 0.40 -8.10
C LEU A 23 3.40 -0.82 -8.74
N GLU A 24 2.96 -2.04 -8.41
CA GLU A 24 3.44 -3.26 -9.06
C GLU A 24 3.15 -3.23 -10.56
N GLN A 25 1.92 -2.89 -10.96
CA GLN A 25 1.56 -2.76 -12.38
C GLN A 25 2.41 -1.70 -13.09
N LEU A 26 2.61 -0.53 -12.48
CA LEU A 26 3.44 0.53 -13.06
C LEU A 26 4.91 0.10 -13.19
N LYS A 27 5.39 -0.74 -12.28
CA LYS A 27 6.74 -1.30 -12.34
C LYS A 27 6.86 -2.34 -13.44
N ASP A 28 5.89 -3.23 -13.55
CA ASP A 28 5.82 -4.29 -14.57
C ASP A 28 5.70 -3.70 -15.98
N ASP A 29 4.98 -2.59 -16.13
CA ASP A 29 4.87 -1.81 -17.37
C ASP A 29 6.11 -0.94 -17.66
N GLU A 30 7.18 -1.06 -16.86
CA GLU A 30 8.43 -0.30 -16.94
C GLU A 30 8.24 1.25 -16.88
N ILE A 31 7.12 1.72 -16.31
CA ILE A 31 6.81 3.15 -16.13
C ILE A 31 7.61 3.74 -14.97
N ILE A 32 7.84 2.95 -13.91
CA ILE A 32 8.64 3.34 -12.75
C ILE A 32 9.77 2.33 -12.50
N THR A 33 10.84 2.79 -11.85
CA THR A 33 11.97 1.94 -11.46
C THR A 33 11.67 1.15 -10.19
N GLU A 34 12.40 0.06 -9.95
CA GLU A 34 12.37 -0.68 -8.68
C GLU A 34 12.64 0.25 -7.48
N GLU A 35 13.60 1.19 -7.60
CA GLU A 35 13.88 2.18 -6.56
C GLU A 35 12.66 3.07 -6.26
N THR A 36 11.93 3.49 -7.30
CA THR A 36 10.71 4.30 -7.12
C THR A 36 9.61 3.48 -6.45
N TYR A 37 9.45 2.22 -6.87
CA TYR A 37 8.53 1.28 -6.25
C TYR A 37 8.84 1.11 -4.75
N ASP A 38 10.08 0.86 -4.38
CA ASP A 38 10.52 0.63 -3.00
C ASP A 38 10.27 1.86 -2.10
N ILE A 39 10.63 3.05 -2.58
CA ILE A 39 10.41 4.31 -1.86
C ILE A 39 8.90 4.52 -1.63
N CYS A 40 8.08 4.29 -2.65
CA CYS A 40 6.65 4.53 -2.56
C CYS A 40 5.90 3.48 -1.74
N SER A 41 6.30 2.20 -1.80
CA SER A 41 5.62 1.07 -1.17
C SER A 41 6.07 0.79 0.27
N SER A 42 7.34 1.03 0.62
CA SER A 42 7.94 0.64 1.91
C SER A 42 7.09 0.97 3.14
N SER A 43 6.69 2.23 3.30
CA SER A 43 5.84 2.67 4.42
C SER A 43 4.45 2.01 4.46
N LYS A 44 3.90 1.61 3.32
CA LYS A 44 2.57 0.97 3.21
C LYS A 44 2.68 -0.51 3.51
N VAL A 45 3.72 -1.17 3.01
CA VAL A 45 4.05 -2.56 3.34
C VAL A 45 4.24 -2.69 4.86
N SER A 46 5.01 -1.80 5.48
CA SER A 46 5.17 -1.81 6.95
C SER A 46 3.85 -1.64 7.70
N PHE A 47 2.93 -0.79 7.22
CA PHE A 47 1.61 -0.62 7.84
C PHE A 47 0.70 -1.85 7.68
N LEU A 48 0.85 -2.62 6.61
CA LEU A 48 0.08 -3.84 6.37
C LEU A 48 0.55 -5.02 7.22
N GLU A 49 1.84 -5.07 7.53
CA GLU A 49 2.47 -6.11 8.36
C GLU A 49 2.25 -5.92 9.88
N GLU A 50 1.76 -4.76 10.33
CA GLU A 50 1.31 -4.49 11.70
C GLU A 50 -0.05 -5.14 12.06
#